data_AF-A0AAV3ESI2-F1
#
_entry.id   AF-A0AAV3ESI2-F1
#
_cell.length_a   1.000
_cell.length_b   1.000
_cell.length_c   1.000
_cell.angle_alpha   90.00
_cell.angle_beta   90.00
_cell.angle_gamma   90.00
#
_symmetry.space_group_name_H-M   'P 1'
#
loop_
_entity.id
_entity.type
_entity.pdbx_description
1 polymer ?
#
loop_
_entity_poly.entity_id
_entity_poly.type
_entity_poly.pdbx_seq_one_letter_code
_entity_poly.pdbx_strand_id
1 'polypeptide(L)' 'MDGKIYKCGQCRQFTRTPNNSKDLCGAWEQPTMANRVACDFFMLKSLKESKANGR' A
#
# COMPACT_ATOMS: atom_id res chain seq x y z
N MET A 1 -15.43 14.54 -1.57
CA MET A 1 -14.89 13.18 -1.38
C MET A 1 -13.55 13.13 -2.08
N ASP A 2 -12.46 13.18 -1.33
CA ASP A 2 -11.10 13.06 -1.86
C ASP A 2 -10.93 11.71 -2.55
N GLY A 3 -11.09 11.69 -3.88
CA GLY A 3 -11.02 10.51 -4.76
C GLY A 3 -9.61 9.92 -4.89
N LYS A 4 -8.91 9.80 -3.76
CA LYS A 4 -7.52 9.34 -3.69
C LYS A 4 -7.52 7.81 -3.71
N ILE A 5 -7.34 7.25 -4.89
CA ILE A 5 -7.16 5.81 -5.06
C ILE A 5 -5.77 5.44 -4.53
N TYR A 6 -5.74 4.76 -3.39
CA TYR A 6 -4.51 4.20 -2.84
C TYR A 6 -4.11 2.93 -3.58
N LYS A 7 -2.80 2.69 -3.68
CA LYS A 7 -2.23 1.50 -4.33
C LYS A 7 -1.60 0.56 -3.32
N CYS A 8 -1.58 -0.74 -3.62
CA CYS A 8 -0.92 -1.75 -2.80
C CYS A 8 0.54 -1.40 -2.50
N GLY A 9 1.28 -0.80 -3.44
CA GLY A 9 2.68 -0.38 -3.20
C GLY A 9 2.85 0.69 -2.12
N GLN A 10 1.78 1.41 -1.76
CA GLN A 10 1.76 2.40 -0.67
C GLN A 10 1.35 1.78 0.68
N CYS A 11 1.01 0.49 0.69
CA CYS A 11 0.57 -0.24 1.87
C CYS A 11 1.76 -0.61 2.75
N ARG A 12 1.57 -0.57 4.07
CA ARG A 12 2.52 -1.02 5.09
C ARG A 12 2.79 -2.51 4.98
N GLN A 13 1.77 -3.27 4.61
CA GLN A 13 1.81 -4.72 4.51
C GLN A 13 2.34 -5.20 3.15
N PHE A 14 2.65 -4.29 2.23
CA PHE A 14 3.17 -4.68 0.93
C PHE A 14 4.65 -5.04 1.01
N THR A 15 4.96 -6.25 0.55
CA THR A 15 6.30 -6.82 0.51
C THR A 15 6.73 -6.96 -0.94
N ARG A 16 7.83 -6.28 -1.28
CA ARG A 16 8.45 -6.40 -2.59
C ARG A 16 9.45 -7.55 -2.54
N THR A 17 9.24 -8.54 -3.39
CA THR A 17 10.07 -9.73 -3.47
C THR A 17 11.10 -9.53 -4.60
N PRO A 18 12.40 -9.35 -4.31
CA PRO A 18 13.41 -9.33 -5.35
C PRO A 18 13.59 -10.75 -5.91
N ASN A 19 13.80 -10.86 -7.24
CA ASN A 19 14.04 -12.08 -8.02
C ASN A 19 12.81 -12.76 -8.64
N ASN A 20 12.23 -12.15 -9.70
CA ASN A 20 11.14 -12.70 -10.56
C ASN A 20 9.85 -13.16 -9.85
N SER A 21 9.78 -13.06 -8.53
CA SER A 21 8.60 -13.36 -7.74
C SER A 21 7.66 -12.15 -7.74
N LYS A 22 6.37 -12.41 -7.98
CA LYS A 22 5.31 -11.40 -7.89
C LYS A 22 5.36 -10.71 -6.51
N ASP A 23 4.99 -9.43 -6.45
CA ASP A 23 4.88 -8.76 -5.15
C ASP A 23 3.84 -9.47 -4.28
N LEU A 24 3.96 -9.38 -2.96
CA LEU A 24 3.00 -10.01 -2.04
C LEU A 24 2.29 -8.95 -1.20
N CYS A 25 0.98 -9.14 -1.04
CA CYS A 25 0.20 -8.36 -0.09
C CYS A 25 0.18 -9.11 1.25
N GLY A 26 0.91 -8.60 2.24
CA GLY A 26 0.97 -9.22 3.56
C GLY A 26 -0.34 -9.21 4.36
N ALA A 27 -1.39 -8.53 3.89
CA ALA A 27 -2.70 -8.54 4.55
C ALA A 27 -3.44 -9.87 4.40
N TRP A 28 -3.21 -10.56 3.28
CA TRP A 28 -3.89 -11.81 2.92
C TRP A 28 -2.96 -12.81 2.21
N GLU A 29 -1.66 -12.51 2.21
CA GLU A 29 -0.54 -13.29 1.65
C GLU A 29 -0.66 -13.69 0.17
N GLN A 30 -1.59 -13.09 -0.58
CA GLN A 30 -1.73 -13.29 -2.01
C GLN A 30 -0.76 -12.45 -2.85
N PRO A 31 -0.37 -12.95 -4.03
CA PRO A 31 0.33 -12.18 -5.04
C PRO A 31 -0.44 -10.89 -5.38
N THR A 32 0.27 -9.77 -5.35
CA THR A 32 -0.24 -8.45 -5.70
C THR A 32 0.77 -7.72 -6.60
N MET A 33 0.47 -6.47 -6.93
CA MET A 33 1.36 -5.60 -7.69
C MET A 33 1.42 -4.23 -7.03
N ALA A 34 2.58 -3.59 -7.04
CA ALA A 34 2.73 -2.23 -6.50
C ALA A 34 1.72 -1.22 -7.07
N ASN A 35 1.35 -1.36 -8.35
CA ASN A 35 0.40 -0.47 -9.05
C ASN A 35 -1.07 -0.86 -8.90
N ARG A 36 -1.38 -2.03 -8.29
CA ARG A 36 -2.77 -2.46 -8.09
C ARG A 36 -3.45 -1.53 -7.08
N VAL A 37 -4.74 -1.26 -7.29
CA VAL A 37 -5.58 -0.59 -6.29
C VAL A 37 -5.48 -1.34 -4.96
N ALA A 38 -5.39 -0.59 -3.87
CA ALA A 38 -5.28 -1.15 -2.56
C ALA A 38 -6.54 -1.96 -2.20
N CYS A 39 -6.35 -3.05 -1.48
CA CYS A 39 -7.47 -3.86 -0.97
C CYS A 39 -8.13 -3.19 0.23
N ASP A 40 -9.25 -3.74 0.69
CA ASP A 40 -9.99 -3.25 1.86
C ASP A 40 -9.16 -3.27 3.15
N PHE A 41 -8.11 -4.10 3.21
CA PHE A 41 -7.17 -4.18 4.34
C PHE A 41 -5.98 -3.21 4.21
N PHE A 42 -6.10 -2.19 3.34
CA PHE A 42 -5.06 -1.22 3.13
C PHE A 42 -4.68 -0.48 4.40
N MET A 43 -3.40 -0.50 4.73
CA MET A 43 -2.83 0.34 5.78
C MET A 43 -1.75 1.21 5.16
N LEU A 44 -1.95 2.53 5.13
CA LEU A 44 -0.95 3.44 4.60
C LEU A 44 0.35 3.31 5.41
N LYS A 45 1.51 3.17 4.75
CA LYS A 45 2.79 3.36 5.45
C LYS A 45 2.76 4.76 6.02
N SER A 46 2.88 4.91 7.34
CA SER A 46 3.02 6.22 7.97
C SER A 46 4.26 6.88 7.37
N LEU A 47 4.06 7.71 6.35
CA LEU A 47 5.02 8.73 5.99
C LEU A 47 5.05 9.60 7.23
N LYS A 48 6.17 9.66 7.97
CA LYS A 48 6.29 10.65 9.03
C LYS A 48 5.95 12.00 8.41
N GLU A 49 4.78 12.53 8.76
CA GLU A 49 4.40 13.94 8.72
C GLU A 49 4.91 14.72 7.50
N SER A 50 4.33 14.50 6.32
CA SER A 50 4.18 15.62 5.38
C SER A 50 2.88 16.35 5.72
N LYS A 51 2.94 17.05 6.87
CA LYS A 51 2.04 18.06 7.43
C LYS A 51 0.68 18.26 6.76
N ALA A 52 -0.39 18.01 7.51
CA ALA A 52 -1.45 19.00 7.80
C ALA A 52 -2.61 18.32 8.58
N ASN A 53 -2.38 18.03 9.86
CA ASN A 53 -3.41 18.40 10.82
C ASN A 53 -3.11 19.85 11.22
N GLY A 54 -4.08 20.72 11.00
CA GLY A 54 -3.92 22.14 11.27
C GLY A 54 -5.15 22.92 10.85
N ARG A 55 -6.30 22.63 11.47
CA ARG A 55 -7.11 23.62 12.22
C ARG A 55 -8.37 22.98 12.78
#